data_AF-A0A4P5WRR4-F1
#
_entry.id   AF-A0A4P5WRR4-F1
#
_cell.length_a   1.000
_cell.length_b   1.000
_cell.length_c   1.000
_cell.angle_alpha   90.00
_cell.angle_beta   90.00
_cell.angle_gamma   90.00
#
_symmetry.space_group_name_H-M   'P 1'
#
loop_
_entity.id
_entity.type
_entity.pdbx_description
1 polymer ?
#
loop_
_entity_poly.entity_id
_entity_poly.type
_entity_poly.pdbx_seq_one_letter_code
_entity_poly.pdbx_strand_id
1 'polypeptide(L)'
;MDALYRAAKGGGTTATVSPSLISDIGSRLEQIIIRETGQHIACDACRNEIQRLNGLSASDVLAQQDSIVQGIVVRGRDVLGWWNPKRWAITLAPGQVADRVRTWVREAVESSRSASANGSGVPATQISTPMSRETLELASGQRQGVTRRQVLETRRNLAQQGHTLPPLNPQRQANVLRPGEKKPARSSTAAHTRGPNWAGAFTRTCIFLGEKLATVGCGCSANLKVPVYRCNHESGPERCLLTDRDFGLLPVIDRDNSTGSCQSCLTRVDLPRFITTQQYMLDVRRLSAMVPKDVSRIVGVSRSGLCAATMISMLHHLPLDIVRQHQGDLIPGGHGWRLQQRNQRSEGSVLVVDDTCMTGNSLRAVETLVRQHYGSQKVIFATVYANPLAVQKPDLWAVDLPWPHLLEWNLFNSVLLPACAMDFDGILCHDCPPADDDDGPRYLKFLEETMPLYPVRRQAIPLVVTARLEKYREATCTWLAAWGIEVRNLVMGPWSGLAERRRSDIAAFKAEHYAEFLKQRVRPGPHLFIESDVQQARRIAELSGGVVVCPAAGRCF
;
A
#
# COMPACT_ATOMS: atom_id res chain seq x y z
N MET A 1 3.82 48.14 -27.98
CA MET A 1 4.36 48.71 -29.24
C MET A 1 5.83 48.99 -29.03
N ASP A 2 6.58 48.79 -30.10
CA ASP A 2 8.03 48.67 -30.18
C ASP A 2 8.89 49.68 -29.40
N ALA A 3 10.03 49.11 -28.98
CA ALA A 3 11.38 49.63 -29.13
C ALA A 3 11.62 51.14 -29.05
N LEU A 4 12.37 51.54 -28.03
CA LEU A 4 13.48 52.49 -28.15
C LEU A 4 14.55 52.08 -27.10
N TYR A 5 15.60 51.35 -27.46
CA TYR A 5 16.88 51.86 -27.96
C TYR A 5 17.83 52.45 -26.89
N ARG A 6 18.83 51.62 -26.54
CA ARG A 6 20.27 51.94 -26.45
C ARG A 6 20.78 53.07 -25.54
N ALA A 7 21.62 52.67 -24.57
CA ALA A 7 23.01 53.11 -24.30
C ALA A 7 23.27 52.94 -22.78
N ALA A 8 24.39 52.42 -22.27
CA ALA A 8 25.75 52.66 -22.70
C ALA A 8 26.69 51.48 -22.40
N LYS A 9 27.71 51.36 -23.25
CA LYS A 9 28.88 50.48 -23.19
C LYS A 9 29.82 50.86 -22.04
N GLY A 10 30.48 49.86 -21.48
CA GLY A 10 31.77 49.98 -20.79
C GLY A 10 32.46 48.62 -20.80
N GLY A 11 33.54 48.49 -21.58
CA GLY A 11 34.26 47.24 -21.81
C GLY A 11 35.19 46.83 -20.67
N GLY A 12 35.42 45.52 -20.56
CA GLY A 12 36.41 44.91 -19.69
C GLY A 12 36.59 43.45 -20.07
N THR A 13 37.56 43.19 -20.94
CA THR A 13 38.03 41.84 -21.29
C THR A 13 38.82 41.24 -20.12
N THR A 14 38.24 40.25 -19.46
CA THR A 14 38.99 39.18 -18.78
C THR A 14 38.30 37.86 -19.09
N ALA A 15 38.88 37.11 -20.03
CA ALA A 15 38.61 35.70 -20.17
C ALA A 15 39.14 34.99 -18.93
N THR A 16 38.24 34.63 -18.01
CA THR A 16 38.53 33.68 -16.92
C THR A 16 37.47 32.59 -16.97
N VAL A 17 37.95 31.42 -17.42
CA VAL A 17 37.32 30.10 -17.44
C VAL A 17 36.22 29.95 -16.38
N SER A 18 34.96 29.86 -16.81
CA SER A 18 33.87 29.39 -15.94
C SER A 18 33.81 27.86 -16.04
N PRO A 19 34.07 27.12 -14.95
CA PRO A 19 33.88 25.67 -14.95
C PRO A 19 32.39 25.39 -15.13
N SER A 20 32.07 24.56 -16.12
CA SER A 20 30.74 24.04 -16.40
C SER A 20 30.09 23.46 -15.13
N LEU A 21 29.19 24.23 -14.51
CA LEU A 21 28.21 23.72 -13.55
C LEU A 21 27.23 22.81 -14.31
N ILE A 22 27.59 21.53 -14.45
CA ILE A 22 26.56 20.51 -14.65
C ILE A 22 25.98 20.26 -13.26
N SER A 23 24.92 20.98 -12.91
CA SER A 23 24.15 20.61 -11.73
C SER A 23 23.27 19.42 -12.14
N ASP A 24 23.31 18.32 -11.41
CA ASP A 24 22.42 17.17 -11.64
C ASP A 24 21.18 17.25 -10.72
N ILE A 25 20.82 18.47 -10.30
CA ILE A 25 19.80 18.73 -9.27
C ILE A 25 18.44 18.19 -9.69
N GLY A 26 18.04 18.38 -10.96
CA GLY A 26 16.81 17.84 -11.51
C GLY A 26 16.78 16.31 -11.49
N SER A 27 17.89 15.67 -11.87
CA SER A 27 18.03 14.20 -11.86
C SER A 27 18.05 13.63 -10.43
N ARG A 28 18.64 14.34 -9.46
CA ARG A 28 18.58 13.96 -8.04
C ARG A 28 17.19 14.12 -7.46
N LEU A 29 16.51 15.22 -7.80
CA LEU A 29 15.12 15.44 -7.39
C LEU A 29 14.21 14.33 -7.91
N GLU A 30 14.42 13.89 -9.15
CA GLU A 30 13.74 12.73 -9.74
C GLU A 30 13.98 11.46 -8.91
N GLN A 31 15.23 11.15 -8.54
CA GLN A 31 15.55 9.99 -7.70
C GLN A 31 14.91 10.05 -6.31
N ILE A 32 14.93 11.22 -5.66
CA ILE A 32 14.29 11.43 -4.35
C ILE A 32 12.78 11.19 -4.47
N ILE A 33 12.15 11.69 -5.52
CA ILE A 33 10.71 11.49 -5.72
C ILE A 33 10.40 10.02 -6.00
N ILE A 34 11.19 9.32 -6.80
CA ILE A 34 11.05 7.87 -7.01
C ILE A 34 11.20 7.12 -5.68
N ARG A 35 12.21 7.47 -4.87
CA ARG A 35 12.47 6.85 -3.56
C ARG A 35 11.28 7.02 -2.62
N GLU A 36 10.71 8.21 -2.56
CA GLU A 36 9.65 8.56 -1.61
C GLU A 36 8.27 8.11 -2.07
N THR A 37 8.04 7.98 -3.38
CA THR A 37 6.70 7.69 -3.95
C THR A 37 6.57 6.31 -4.61
N GLY A 38 7.68 5.64 -4.95
CA GLY A 38 7.71 4.28 -5.49
C GLY A 38 7.16 4.11 -6.91
N GLN A 39 6.99 5.19 -7.71
CA GLN A 39 6.41 5.12 -9.06
C GLN A 39 7.18 5.94 -10.11
N HIS A 40 7.16 5.49 -11.37
CA HIS A 40 7.74 6.13 -12.57
C HIS A 40 6.85 5.97 -13.81
N ILE A 41 6.51 7.08 -14.51
CA ILE A 41 5.79 7.10 -15.79
C ILE A 41 6.36 8.18 -16.73
N ALA A 42 6.94 7.80 -17.87
CA ALA A 42 7.54 8.74 -18.81
C ALA A 42 6.61 9.90 -19.24
N CYS A 43 7.03 11.16 -19.06
CA CYS A 43 6.29 12.38 -19.42
C CYS A 43 7.23 13.47 -19.97
N ASP A 44 6.88 14.10 -21.10
CA ASP A 44 7.69 15.13 -21.76
C ASP A 44 7.87 16.41 -20.93
N ALA A 45 6.80 16.93 -20.33
CA ALA A 45 6.86 18.13 -19.49
C ALA A 45 7.79 17.96 -18.27
N CYS A 46 7.89 16.73 -17.78
CA CYS A 46 8.71 16.37 -16.64
C CYS A 46 10.19 16.28 -17.01
N ARG A 47 10.49 15.70 -18.18
CA ARG A 47 11.84 15.70 -18.74
C ARG A 47 12.36 17.12 -18.98
N ASN A 48 11.51 17.99 -19.50
CA ASN A 48 11.87 19.39 -19.74
C ASN A 48 12.19 20.14 -18.44
N GLU A 49 11.41 19.91 -17.37
CA GLU A 49 11.66 20.52 -16.07
C GLU A 49 12.93 19.97 -15.42
N ILE A 50 13.19 18.66 -15.52
CA ILE A 50 14.45 18.04 -15.05
C ILE A 50 15.65 18.65 -15.77
N GLN A 51 15.59 18.75 -17.10
CA GLN A 51 16.65 19.37 -17.89
C GLN A 51 16.85 20.84 -17.54
N ARG A 52 15.77 21.59 -17.30
CA ARG A 52 15.83 22.97 -16.83
C ARG A 52 16.55 23.07 -15.49
N LEU A 53 16.16 22.25 -14.50
CA LEU A 53 16.76 22.25 -13.16
C LEU A 53 18.23 21.81 -13.19
N ASN A 54 18.60 20.88 -14.08
CA ASN A 54 19.99 20.49 -14.30
C ASN A 54 20.84 21.63 -14.94
N GLY A 55 20.20 22.65 -15.50
CA GLY A 55 20.86 23.83 -16.04
C GLY A 55 21.02 24.98 -15.04
N LEU A 56 20.53 24.86 -13.81
CA LEU A 56 20.52 25.93 -12.81
C LEU A 56 21.57 25.72 -11.72
N SER A 57 22.12 26.82 -11.17
CA SER A 57 22.98 26.74 -10.00
C SER A 57 22.16 26.39 -8.74
N ALA A 58 22.82 25.86 -7.71
CA ALA A 58 22.19 25.58 -6.42
C ALA A 58 21.53 26.83 -5.80
N SER A 59 22.13 28.01 -5.97
CA SER A 59 21.55 29.29 -5.52
C SER A 59 20.29 29.65 -6.30
N ASP A 60 20.27 29.43 -7.62
CA ASP A 60 19.11 29.76 -8.46
C ASP A 60 17.93 28.83 -8.18
N VAL A 61 18.18 27.54 -7.93
CA VAL A 61 17.14 26.58 -7.55
C VAL A 61 16.51 26.95 -6.20
N LEU A 62 17.33 27.37 -5.22
CA LEU A 62 16.82 27.81 -3.92
C LEU A 62 16.06 29.15 -4.02
N ALA A 63 16.52 30.08 -4.85
CA ALA A 63 15.83 31.34 -5.11
C ALA A 63 14.46 31.14 -5.80
N GLN A 64 14.34 30.11 -6.65
CA GLN A 64 13.11 29.74 -7.35
C GLN A 64 12.29 28.67 -6.63
N GLN A 65 12.65 28.32 -5.39
CA GLN A 65 12.14 27.13 -4.70
C GLN A 65 10.60 27.09 -4.63
N ASP A 66 9.94 28.18 -4.27
CA ASP A 66 8.48 28.19 -4.16
C ASP A 66 7.78 28.06 -5.52
N SER A 67 8.35 28.62 -6.59
CA SER A 67 7.83 28.44 -7.95
C SER A 67 7.96 27.00 -8.43
N ILE A 68 9.10 26.36 -8.14
CA ILE A 68 9.35 24.95 -8.45
C ILE A 68 8.38 24.05 -7.69
N VAL A 69 8.22 24.29 -6.38
CA VAL A 69 7.28 23.54 -5.52
C VAL A 69 5.85 23.69 -6.03
N GLN A 70 5.39 24.91 -6.32
CA GLN A 70 4.05 25.13 -6.87
C GLN A 70 3.86 24.48 -8.24
N GLY A 71 4.86 24.56 -9.11
CA GLY A 71 4.85 23.88 -10.40
C GLY A 71 4.69 22.36 -10.26
N ILE A 72 5.42 21.75 -9.33
CA ILE A 72 5.32 20.31 -9.02
C ILE A 72 3.92 19.97 -8.48
N VAL A 73 3.41 20.74 -7.52
CA VAL A 73 2.11 20.50 -6.89
C VAL A 73 0.95 20.67 -7.88
N VAL A 74 0.98 21.73 -8.71
CA VAL A 74 -0.06 22.03 -9.71
C VAL A 74 -0.01 21.03 -10.87
N ARG A 75 1.16 20.72 -11.43
CA ARG A 75 1.26 19.70 -12.50
C ARG A 75 0.82 18.31 -12.02
N GLY A 76 0.97 18.04 -10.72
CA GLY A 76 0.42 16.86 -10.06
C GLY A 76 -1.10 16.84 -9.89
N ARG A 77 -1.82 17.95 -10.08
CA ARG A 77 -3.28 18.01 -10.05
C ARG A 77 -3.94 17.59 -11.37
N ASP A 78 -3.37 17.96 -12.51
CA ASP A 78 -4.12 17.95 -13.78
C ASP A 78 -3.72 16.83 -14.76
N VAL A 79 -2.66 16.09 -14.49
CA VAL A 79 -2.17 15.03 -15.39
C VAL A 79 -2.13 13.69 -14.66
N LEU A 80 -2.58 12.61 -15.31
CA LEU A 80 -2.24 11.21 -14.98
C LEU A 80 -0.73 10.92 -15.25
N GLY A 81 0.14 11.89 -14.98
CA GLY A 81 1.58 11.85 -15.20
C GLY A 81 2.35 11.52 -13.92
N TRP A 82 3.58 11.08 -14.05
CA TRP A 82 4.46 10.57 -12.99
C TRP A 82 4.68 11.47 -11.77
N TRP A 83 4.55 12.79 -11.91
CA TRP A 83 4.58 13.71 -10.77
C TRP A 83 3.20 13.78 -10.15
N ASN A 84 2.54 12.64 -9.94
CA ASN A 84 1.22 12.57 -9.33
C ASN A 84 1.40 12.34 -7.82
N PRO A 85 1.57 13.41 -7.02
CA PRO A 85 1.55 13.28 -5.59
C PRO A 85 0.21 12.70 -5.13
N LYS A 86 -0.90 12.71 -5.89
CA LYS A 86 -2.22 12.30 -5.36
C LYS A 86 -2.21 10.95 -4.66
N ARG A 87 -1.53 9.89 -5.11
CA ARG A 87 -1.57 8.62 -4.35
C ARG A 87 -0.81 8.65 -3.02
N TRP A 88 0.27 9.42 -2.94
CA TRP A 88 1.08 9.58 -1.73
C TRP A 88 0.61 10.78 -0.89
N ALA A 89 0.42 11.97 -1.47
CA ALA A 89 -0.19 13.15 -0.87
C ALA A 89 -1.66 13.02 -0.44
N ILE A 90 -2.39 11.94 -0.80
CA ILE A 90 -3.67 11.62 -0.14
C ILE A 90 -3.44 11.31 1.37
N THR A 91 -2.22 10.98 1.80
CA THR A 91 -1.87 10.78 3.22
C THR A 91 -1.47 12.06 3.96
N LEU A 92 -1.35 13.20 3.27
CA LEU A 92 -0.95 14.50 3.84
C LEU A 92 -2.04 15.55 3.63
N ALA A 93 -2.19 16.51 4.55
CA ALA A 93 -3.09 17.64 4.33
C ALA A 93 -2.62 18.48 3.12
N PRO A 94 -3.52 19.11 2.32
CA PRO A 94 -3.14 19.85 1.12
C PRO A 94 -2.05 20.92 1.30
N GLY A 95 -1.90 21.48 2.51
CA GLY A 95 -0.83 22.42 2.86
C GLY A 95 0.54 21.77 3.11
N GLN A 96 0.58 20.49 3.51
CA GLN A 96 1.80 19.78 3.89
C GLN A 96 2.56 19.19 2.68
N VAL A 97 1.88 19.07 1.54
CA VAL A 97 2.48 18.57 0.29
C VAL A 97 3.56 19.53 -0.20
N ALA A 98 3.30 20.84 -0.16
CA ALA A 98 4.26 21.86 -0.56
C ALA A 98 5.50 21.84 0.35
N ASP A 99 5.31 21.69 1.65
CA ASP A 99 6.41 21.64 2.62
C ASP A 99 7.29 20.41 2.40
N ARG A 100 6.70 19.24 2.13
CA ARG A 100 7.50 18.04 1.83
C ARG A 100 8.24 18.16 0.49
N VAL A 101 7.60 18.64 -0.56
CA VAL A 101 8.29 18.89 -1.84
C VAL A 101 9.43 19.90 -1.65
N ARG A 102 9.24 20.91 -0.78
CA ARG A 102 10.30 21.86 -0.39
C ARG A 102 11.50 21.15 0.22
N THR A 103 11.29 20.15 1.09
CA THR A 103 12.38 19.34 1.65
C THR A 103 13.14 18.54 0.60
N TRP A 104 12.44 17.95 -0.38
CA TRP A 104 13.09 17.20 -1.47
C TRP A 104 13.94 18.08 -2.38
N VAL A 105 13.49 19.31 -2.66
CA VAL A 105 14.28 20.27 -3.43
C VAL A 105 15.56 20.65 -2.68
N ARG A 106 15.51 20.84 -1.35
CA ARG A 106 16.71 21.12 -0.54
C ARG A 106 17.66 19.93 -0.52
N GLU A 107 17.13 18.73 -0.31
CA GLU A 107 17.91 17.49 -0.32
C GLU A 107 18.61 17.27 -1.66
N ALA A 108 17.93 17.55 -2.79
CA ALA A 108 18.52 17.45 -4.12
C ALA A 108 19.68 18.45 -4.31
N VAL A 109 19.51 19.68 -3.81
CA VAL A 109 20.56 20.71 -3.84
C VAL A 109 21.74 20.33 -2.95
N GLU A 110 21.50 19.87 -1.72
CA GLU A 110 22.54 19.43 -0.79
C GLU A 110 23.34 18.23 -1.32
N SER A 111 22.63 17.27 -1.92
CA SER A 111 23.23 16.08 -2.54
C SER A 111 24.07 16.40 -3.79
N SER A 112 23.75 17.50 -4.50
CA SER A 112 24.57 17.97 -5.63
C SER A 112 25.86 18.66 -5.17
N ARG A 113 25.83 19.32 -4.00
CA ARG A 113 27.01 19.98 -3.40
C ARG A 113 28.02 18.97 -2.88
N SER A 114 27.58 17.84 -2.32
CA SER A 114 28.45 16.77 -1.84
C SER A 114 29.11 15.97 -2.98
N ALA A 115 28.47 15.89 -4.16
CA ALA A 115 29.07 15.26 -5.34
C ALA A 115 30.15 16.13 -6.00
N SER A 116 30.01 17.47 -5.99
CA SER A 116 31.07 18.39 -6.46
C SER A 116 32.33 18.39 -5.58
N ALA A 117 32.28 17.82 -4.38
CA ALA A 117 33.43 17.70 -3.48
C ALA A 117 34.26 16.42 -3.70
N ASN A 118 33.71 15.40 -4.37
CA ASN A 118 34.39 14.12 -4.62
C ASN A 118 34.47 13.84 -6.14
N GLY A 119 35.47 14.42 -6.80
CA GLY A 119 35.75 14.15 -8.21
C GLY A 119 36.28 12.74 -8.43
N SER A 120 35.57 11.93 -9.22
CA SER A 120 36.11 10.68 -9.80
C SER A 120 35.75 10.59 -11.28
N GLY A 121 36.76 10.32 -12.11
CA GLY A 121 36.74 10.44 -13.56
C GLY A 121 35.92 9.37 -14.28
N VAL A 122 35.41 9.76 -15.45
CA VAL A 122 34.72 8.89 -16.41
C VAL A 122 35.75 8.25 -17.36
N PRO A 123 35.74 6.93 -17.63
CA PRO A 123 36.60 6.32 -18.64
C PRO A 123 36.03 6.46 -20.06
N ALA A 124 36.95 6.51 -21.02
CA ALA A 124 36.77 6.89 -22.41
C ALA A 124 35.84 6.00 -23.26
N THR A 125 35.16 6.65 -24.20
CA THR A 125 34.27 6.10 -25.23
C THR A 125 35.00 5.20 -26.23
N GLN A 126 34.54 3.96 -26.41
CA GLN A 126 34.95 3.09 -27.53
C GLN A 126 34.19 3.48 -28.81
N ILE A 127 34.93 3.59 -29.92
CA ILE A 127 34.43 3.89 -31.26
C ILE A 127 33.84 2.60 -31.86
N SER A 128 32.55 2.62 -32.24
CA SER A 128 31.87 1.47 -32.89
C SER A 128 31.99 1.50 -34.41
N THR A 129 32.20 0.33 -35.00
CA THR A 129 32.34 0.06 -36.44
C THR A 129 31.05 0.41 -37.21
N PRO A 130 31.10 0.91 -38.46
CA PRO A 130 29.90 1.27 -39.22
C PRO A 130 28.98 0.06 -39.51
N MET A 131 27.69 0.24 -39.28
CA MET A 131 26.64 -0.78 -39.40
C MET A 131 26.26 -1.04 -40.87
N SER A 132 26.09 -2.30 -41.28
CA SER A 132 25.72 -2.65 -42.67
C SER A 132 24.27 -2.25 -42.99
N ARG A 133 24.03 -1.88 -44.26
CA ARG A 133 22.71 -1.41 -44.74
C ARG A 133 21.59 -2.44 -44.51
N GLU A 134 21.87 -3.73 -44.71
CA GLU A 134 20.90 -4.81 -44.47
C GLU A 134 20.50 -4.92 -42.99
N THR A 135 21.45 -4.72 -42.08
CA THR A 135 21.21 -4.76 -40.63
C THR A 135 20.35 -3.57 -40.19
N LEU A 136 20.54 -2.42 -40.83
CA LEU A 136 19.76 -1.20 -40.60
C LEU A 136 18.31 -1.37 -41.11
N GLU A 137 18.13 -1.98 -42.29
CA GLU A 137 16.81 -2.29 -42.87
C GLU A 137 16.04 -3.36 -42.07
N LEU A 138 16.74 -4.32 -41.47
CA LEU A 138 16.17 -5.32 -40.57
C LEU A 138 15.74 -4.69 -39.23
N ALA A 139 16.61 -3.87 -38.62
CA ALA A 139 16.37 -3.20 -37.36
C ALA A 139 15.32 -2.06 -37.45
N SER A 140 15.11 -1.52 -38.65
CA SER A 140 14.06 -0.53 -38.93
C SER A 140 12.71 -1.16 -39.31
N GLY A 141 12.66 -2.48 -39.53
CA GLY A 141 11.45 -3.18 -39.99
C GLY A 141 11.07 -2.84 -41.43
N GLN A 142 12.02 -2.37 -42.24
CA GLN A 142 11.82 -2.07 -43.66
C GLN A 142 11.88 -3.31 -44.56
N ARG A 143 12.48 -4.40 -44.06
CA ARG A 143 12.58 -5.67 -44.79
C ARG A 143 11.25 -6.43 -44.78
N GLN A 144 10.74 -6.78 -45.96
CA GLN A 144 9.52 -7.60 -46.11
C GLN A 144 9.77 -9.05 -45.64
N GLY A 145 8.74 -9.70 -45.09
CA GLY A 145 8.80 -11.10 -44.66
C GLY A 145 9.45 -11.35 -43.28
N VAL A 146 9.73 -10.30 -42.51
CA VAL A 146 10.42 -10.39 -41.21
C VAL A 146 9.42 -10.27 -40.06
N THR A 147 9.53 -11.17 -39.08
CA THR A 147 8.66 -11.15 -37.90
C THR A 147 9.05 -10.05 -36.91
N ARG A 148 8.08 -9.55 -36.12
CA ARG A 148 8.34 -8.56 -35.06
C ARG A 148 9.43 -9.01 -34.07
N ARG A 149 9.51 -10.32 -33.79
CA ARG A 149 10.52 -10.92 -32.93
C ARG A 149 11.94 -10.70 -33.49
N GLN A 150 12.15 -11.00 -34.76
CA GLN A 150 13.44 -10.82 -35.44
C GLN A 150 13.90 -9.35 -35.46
N VAL A 151 12.96 -8.41 -35.67
CA VAL A 151 13.25 -6.96 -35.63
C VAL A 151 13.69 -6.53 -34.23
N LEU A 152 12.98 -6.95 -33.18
CA LEU A 152 13.30 -6.56 -31.79
C LEU A 152 14.60 -7.19 -31.30
N GLU A 153 14.88 -8.44 -31.68
CA GLU A 153 16.10 -9.16 -31.31
C GLU A 153 17.34 -8.53 -31.96
N THR A 154 17.24 -8.15 -33.24
CA THR A 154 18.29 -7.40 -33.95
C THR A 154 18.54 -6.04 -33.30
N ARG A 155 17.49 -5.30 -32.94
CA ARG A 155 17.63 -4.00 -32.24
C ARG A 155 18.28 -4.14 -30.88
N ARG A 156 18.00 -5.22 -30.15
CA ARG A 156 18.59 -5.51 -28.84
C ARG A 156 20.10 -5.76 -28.96
N ASN A 157 20.51 -6.58 -29.93
CA ASN A 157 21.92 -6.88 -30.17
C ASN A 157 22.70 -5.61 -30.58
N LEU A 158 22.11 -4.75 -31.40
CA LEU A 158 22.72 -3.48 -31.81
C LEU A 158 22.82 -2.47 -30.65
N ALA A 159 21.82 -2.41 -29.77
CA ALA A 159 21.89 -1.59 -28.56
C ALA A 159 22.97 -2.08 -27.60
N GLN A 160 23.15 -3.40 -27.47
CA GLN A 160 24.24 -3.99 -26.68
C GLN A 160 25.63 -3.70 -27.27
N GLN A 161 25.71 -3.48 -28.59
CA GLN A 161 26.92 -3.05 -29.29
C GLN A 161 27.11 -1.52 -29.29
N GLY A 162 26.27 -0.78 -28.56
CA GLY A 162 26.40 0.68 -28.40
C GLY A 162 25.82 1.50 -29.56
N HIS A 163 25.09 0.90 -30.50
CA HIS A 163 24.46 1.64 -31.59
C HIS A 163 23.14 2.30 -31.16
N THR A 164 22.98 3.58 -31.51
CA THR A 164 21.73 4.32 -31.29
C THR A 164 20.81 4.16 -32.50
N LEU A 165 19.59 3.64 -32.30
CA LEU A 165 18.62 3.39 -33.37
C LEU A 165 17.38 4.29 -33.25
N PRO A 166 16.83 4.79 -34.37
CA PRO A 166 15.60 5.59 -34.37
C PRO A 166 14.39 4.76 -33.90
N PRO A 167 13.34 5.39 -33.33
CA PRO A 167 12.13 4.72 -32.86
C PRO A 167 11.33 4.05 -34.00
N LEU A 168 10.65 2.94 -33.69
CA LEU A 168 9.83 2.20 -34.66
C LEU A 168 8.53 2.97 -34.98
N ASN A 169 8.18 3.08 -36.27
CA ASN A 169 6.97 3.79 -36.71
C ASN A 169 5.67 3.04 -36.28
N PRO A 170 4.77 3.66 -35.51
CA PRO A 170 3.55 3.02 -34.98
C PRO A 170 2.54 2.58 -36.05
N GLN A 171 2.42 3.30 -37.17
CA GLN A 171 1.37 3.05 -38.17
C GLN A 171 1.57 1.72 -38.93
N ARG A 172 2.78 1.16 -38.96
CA ARG A 172 3.06 -0.14 -39.60
C ARG A 172 2.93 -1.34 -38.67
N GLN A 173 2.77 -1.13 -37.35
CA GLN A 173 2.47 -2.22 -36.41
C GLN A 173 1.06 -2.80 -36.62
N ALA A 174 0.13 -1.99 -37.15
CA ALA A 174 -1.26 -2.38 -37.37
C ALA A 174 -1.45 -3.40 -38.53
N ASN A 175 -0.56 -3.40 -39.52
CA ASN A 175 -0.72 -4.24 -40.73
C ASN A 175 -0.17 -5.67 -40.59
N VAL A 176 0.39 -6.02 -39.42
CA VAL A 176 0.93 -7.38 -39.13
C VAL A 176 -0.09 -8.24 -38.36
N LEU A 177 -1.29 -7.73 -38.07
CA LEU A 177 -2.24 -8.33 -37.10
C LEU A 177 -3.66 -8.62 -37.63
N ARG A 178 -3.85 -8.98 -38.91
CA ARG A 178 -5.17 -9.49 -39.36
C ARG A 178 -5.09 -10.75 -40.22
N PRO A 179 -5.47 -11.91 -39.66
CA PRO A 179 -6.18 -12.96 -40.37
C PRO A 179 -7.71 -12.72 -40.29
N GLY A 180 -8.43 -13.14 -41.33
CA GLY A 180 -9.75 -12.61 -41.73
C GLY A 180 -10.91 -12.79 -40.74
N GLU A 181 -11.78 -11.78 -40.73
CA GLU A 181 -13.06 -11.76 -40.02
C GLU A 181 -14.03 -12.83 -40.55
N LYS A 182 -14.61 -13.64 -39.66
CA LYS A 182 -15.92 -14.28 -39.88
C LYS A 182 -16.90 -13.78 -38.80
N LYS A 183 -17.95 -13.09 -39.24
CA LYS A 183 -19.09 -12.68 -38.40
C LYS A 183 -19.99 -13.89 -38.08
N PRO A 184 -20.41 -14.10 -36.82
CA PRO A 184 -21.57 -14.95 -36.53
C PRO A 184 -22.83 -14.12 -36.29
N ALA A 185 -23.96 -14.76 -36.58
CA ALA A 185 -25.30 -14.21 -36.76
C ALA A 185 -26.03 -13.87 -35.44
N ARG A 186 -27.06 -13.03 -35.59
CA ARG A 186 -28.03 -12.64 -34.55
C ARG A 186 -28.84 -13.86 -34.05
N SER A 187 -29.00 -13.97 -32.73
CA SER A 187 -30.26 -14.44 -32.13
C SER A 187 -30.54 -13.74 -30.80
N SER A 188 -31.75 -13.20 -30.69
CA SER A 188 -32.36 -12.56 -29.53
C SER A 188 -32.85 -13.56 -28.48
N THR A 189 -32.70 -13.26 -27.17
CA THR A 189 -33.83 -13.09 -26.21
C THR A 189 -33.36 -12.84 -24.77
N ALA A 190 -34.15 -12.02 -24.06
CA ALA A 190 -34.30 -11.81 -22.62
C ALA A 190 -33.18 -11.09 -21.83
N ALA A 191 -33.45 -9.81 -21.55
CA ALA A 191 -32.66 -8.94 -20.68
C ALA A 191 -32.95 -9.25 -19.19
N HIS A 192 -31.94 -9.80 -18.50
CA HIS A 192 -31.79 -9.60 -17.06
C HIS A 192 -30.74 -8.49 -16.86
N THR A 193 -31.16 -7.37 -16.28
CA THR A 193 -30.29 -6.30 -15.81
C THR A 193 -29.44 -6.80 -14.64
N ARG A 194 -28.31 -7.45 -14.96
CA ARG A 194 -27.22 -7.67 -14.01
C ARG A 194 -26.50 -6.35 -13.81
N GLY A 195 -26.42 -5.93 -12.55
CA GLY A 195 -25.60 -4.80 -12.10
C GLY A 195 -24.12 -4.97 -12.45
N PRO A 196 -23.30 -3.93 -12.21
CA PRO A 196 -21.94 -3.83 -12.73
C PRO A 196 -21.08 -5.05 -12.38
N ASN A 197 -20.26 -5.49 -13.34
CA ASN A 197 -19.46 -6.71 -13.29
C ASN A 197 -18.40 -6.68 -12.16
N TRP A 198 -18.71 -7.31 -11.01
CA TRP A 198 -17.94 -7.29 -9.75
C TRP A 198 -16.61 -8.10 -9.76
N ALA A 199 -16.13 -8.55 -10.92
CA ALA A 199 -14.84 -9.27 -11.05
C ALA A 199 -13.61 -8.34 -11.17
N GLY A 200 -13.80 -7.02 -11.18
CA GLY A 200 -12.71 -6.05 -11.38
C GLY A 200 -11.75 -5.84 -10.20
N ALA A 201 -12.08 -6.35 -9.00
CA ALA A 201 -11.29 -6.10 -7.79
C ALA A 201 -10.24 -7.19 -7.48
N PHE A 202 -10.37 -8.39 -8.05
CA PHE A 202 -9.42 -9.50 -7.83
C PHE A 202 -8.40 -9.68 -8.95
N THR A 203 -8.40 -8.79 -9.94
CA THR A 203 -7.69 -9.03 -11.19
C THR A 203 -7.20 -7.72 -11.82
N ARG A 204 -6.20 -7.05 -11.22
CA ARG A 204 -5.45 -6.07 -12.03
C ARG A 204 -4.64 -6.73 -13.16
N THR A 205 -4.60 -8.06 -13.21
CA THR A 205 -3.82 -8.86 -14.17
C THR A 205 -4.55 -10.08 -14.73
N CYS A 206 -5.87 -10.26 -14.58
CA CYS A 206 -6.56 -11.42 -15.18
C CYS A 206 -7.94 -11.03 -15.77
N ILE A 207 -8.37 -11.68 -16.85
CA ILE A 207 -9.63 -11.44 -17.57
C ILE A 207 -10.54 -12.63 -17.32
N PHE A 208 -11.73 -12.44 -16.75
CA PHE A 208 -12.69 -13.53 -16.57
C PHE A 208 -13.19 -14.04 -17.93
N LEU A 209 -13.13 -15.36 -18.13
CA LEU A 209 -13.51 -16.03 -19.39
C LEU A 209 -14.81 -16.84 -19.31
N GLY A 210 -15.38 -17.03 -18.10
CA GLY A 210 -16.59 -17.81 -17.88
C GLY A 210 -16.43 -18.87 -16.79
N GLU A 211 -17.36 -19.82 -16.72
CA GLU A 211 -17.36 -20.91 -15.75
C GLU A 211 -17.22 -22.26 -16.48
N LYS A 212 -16.48 -23.21 -15.91
CA LYS A 212 -16.41 -24.60 -16.37
C LYS A 212 -17.03 -25.50 -15.32
N LEU A 213 -17.81 -26.49 -15.75
CA LEU A 213 -18.34 -27.52 -14.87
C LEU A 213 -17.20 -28.49 -14.53
N ALA A 214 -16.93 -28.65 -13.24
CA ALA A 214 -16.01 -29.63 -12.71
C ALA A 214 -16.80 -30.74 -12.01
N THR A 215 -16.55 -31.97 -12.42
CA THR A 215 -17.08 -33.17 -11.76
C THR A 215 -16.16 -33.47 -10.58
N VAL A 216 -16.63 -33.27 -9.35
CA VAL A 216 -15.85 -33.58 -8.15
C VAL A 216 -16.07 -35.05 -7.81
N GLY A 217 -15.00 -35.84 -7.72
CA GLY A 217 -15.05 -37.29 -7.53
C GLY A 217 -15.53 -37.78 -6.15
N CYS A 218 -16.20 -36.95 -5.33
CA CYS A 218 -17.01 -37.51 -4.24
C CYS A 218 -18.27 -38.07 -4.90
N GLY A 219 -18.74 -39.27 -4.51
CA GLY A 219 -19.96 -39.90 -5.04
C GLY A 219 -21.27 -39.13 -4.83
N CYS A 220 -21.17 -37.86 -4.48
CA CYS A 220 -22.19 -36.83 -4.42
C CYS A 220 -22.08 -36.00 -5.72
N SER A 221 -22.87 -36.32 -6.73
CA SER A 221 -22.91 -35.69 -8.08
C SER A 221 -23.31 -34.20 -8.06
N ALA A 222 -22.59 -33.35 -7.33
CA ALA A 222 -22.72 -31.91 -7.33
C ALA A 222 -21.76 -31.35 -8.37
N ASN A 223 -22.30 -30.91 -9.50
CA ASN A 223 -21.56 -30.19 -10.51
C ASN A 223 -21.07 -28.85 -9.94
N LEU A 224 -19.77 -28.72 -9.69
CA LEU A 224 -19.19 -27.47 -9.21
C LEU A 224 -18.89 -26.57 -10.40
N LYS A 225 -19.41 -25.34 -10.40
CA LYS A 225 -19.03 -24.32 -11.38
C LYS A 225 -17.75 -23.65 -10.93
N VAL A 226 -16.67 -23.89 -11.66
CA VAL A 226 -15.35 -23.31 -11.36
C VAL A 226 -15.09 -22.14 -12.31
N PRO A 227 -14.80 -20.93 -11.81
CA PRO A 227 -14.52 -19.78 -12.65
C PRO A 227 -13.17 -19.91 -13.37
N VAL A 228 -13.16 -19.57 -14.66
CA VAL A 228 -12.00 -19.60 -15.55
C VAL A 228 -11.60 -18.17 -15.90
N TYR A 229 -10.29 -17.90 -15.86
CA TYR A 229 -9.70 -16.60 -16.14
C TYR A 229 -8.61 -16.73 -17.20
N ARG A 230 -8.25 -15.64 -17.88
CA ARG A 230 -7.05 -15.49 -18.72
C ARG A 230 -6.08 -14.60 -17.99
N CYS A 231 -4.81 -14.97 -17.90
CA CYS A 231 -3.81 -14.07 -17.35
C CYS A 231 -3.51 -12.94 -18.35
N ASN A 232 -3.35 -11.71 -17.86
CA ASN A 232 -2.99 -10.51 -18.60
C ASN A 232 -1.46 -10.26 -18.58
N HIS A 233 -0.68 -11.20 -18.06
CA HIS A 233 0.78 -11.20 -18.13
C HIS A 233 1.23 -11.83 -19.46
N GLU A 234 2.24 -11.28 -20.12
CA GLU A 234 2.71 -11.74 -21.45
C GLU A 234 3.15 -13.22 -21.47
N SER A 235 3.54 -13.76 -20.31
CA SER A 235 3.95 -15.15 -20.10
C SER A 235 2.91 -16.02 -19.38
N GLY A 236 1.71 -15.49 -19.13
CA GLY A 236 0.66 -16.19 -18.41
C GLY A 236 -0.14 -17.15 -19.31
N PRO A 237 -0.82 -18.17 -18.74
CA PRO A 237 -1.64 -19.09 -19.53
C PRO A 237 -2.90 -18.42 -20.06
N GLU A 238 -3.34 -18.82 -21.27
CA GLU A 238 -4.56 -18.32 -21.90
C GLU A 238 -5.83 -18.67 -21.11
N ARG A 239 -5.80 -19.77 -20.35
CA ARG A 239 -6.84 -20.20 -19.41
C ARG A 239 -6.19 -20.64 -18.09
N CYS A 240 -6.63 -20.04 -16.99
CA CYS A 240 -6.18 -20.25 -15.63
C CYS A 240 -7.38 -20.48 -14.71
N LEU A 241 -7.23 -21.41 -13.78
CA LEU A 241 -8.19 -21.67 -12.71
C LEU A 241 -7.60 -21.08 -11.43
N LEU A 242 -8.35 -20.23 -10.73
CA LEU A 242 -7.96 -19.76 -9.39
C LEU A 242 -8.25 -20.89 -8.40
N THR A 243 -7.29 -21.80 -8.23
CA THR A 243 -7.32 -22.76 -7.12
C THR A 243 -6.58 -22.13 -5.96
N ASP A 244 -7.29 -21.80 -4.89
CA ASP A 244 -6.65 -21.68 -3.59
C ASP A 244 -5.97 -23.04 -3.30
N ARG A 245 -4.68 -23.02 -2.95
CA ARG A 245 -3.93 -24.24 -2.60
C ARG A 245 -4.60 -24.97 -1.43
N ASP A 246 -5.39 -24.26 -0.63
CA ASP A 246 -6.05 -24.80 0.55
C ASP A 246 -7.45 -25.40 0.28
N PHE A 247 -8.07 -25.17 -0.90
CA PHE A 247 -9.41 -25.69 -1.20
C PHE A 247 -9.48 -26.87 -2.18
N GLY A 248 -8.36 -27.31 -2.76
CA GLY A 248 -8.30 -28.60 -3.50
C GLY A 248 -9.34 -28.78 -4.61
N LEU A 249 -9.80 -27.70 -5.26
CA LEU A 249 -11.03 -27.73 -6.07
C LEU A 249 -10.91 -28.45 -7.44
N LEU A 250 -9.72 -28.88 -7.85
CA LEU A 250 -9.54 -29.69 -9.06
C LEU A 250 -8.37 -30.69 -8.91
N PRO A 251 -8.61 -32.01 -9.02
CA PRO A 251 -7.55 -32.99 -9.17
C PRO A 251 -6.67 -32.68 -10.38
N VAL A 252 -5.37 -32.96 -10.29
CA VAL A 252 -4.39 -32.77 -11.39
C VAL A 252 -4.81 -33.52 -12.67
N ILE A 253 -5.61 -34.58 -12.52
CA ILE A 253 -6.05 -35.51 -13.57
C ILE A 253 -7.09 -34.89 -14.52
N ASP A 254 -7.85 -33.87 -14.09
CA ASP A 254 -8.88 -33.19 -14.92
C ASP A 254 -8.38 -31.91 -15.61
N ARG A 255 -7.08 -31.62 -15.52
CA ARG A 255 -6.45 -30.52 -16.26
C ARG A 255 -6.31 -30.93 -17.71
N ASP A 256 -7.09 -30.33 -18.61
CA ASP A 256 -6.79 -30.42 -20.04
C ASP A 256 -5.50 -29.64 -20.35
N ASN A 257 -4.80 -29.98 -21.44
CA ASN A 257 -3.57 -29.30 -21.87
C ASN A 257 -3.76 -27.79 -22.18
N SER A 258 -4.99 -27.28 -22.15
CA SER A 258 -5.31 -25.86 -22.33
C SER A 258 -5.45 -25.07 -21.02
N THR A 259 -5.38 -25.73 -19.86
CA THR A 259 -5.53 -25.12 -18.52
C THR A 259 -4.26 -25.24 -17.68
N GLY A 260 -3.68 -24.10 -17.28
CA GLY A 260 -2.44 -24.05 -16.49
C GLY A 260 -2.59 -23.22 -15.21
N SER A 261 -1.72 -23.46 -14.22
CA SER A 261 -1.57 -22.56 -13.06
C SER A 261 -0.71 -21.35 -13.45
N CYS A 262 -1.23 -20.13 -13.28
CA CYS A 262 -0.49 -18.92 -13.58
C CYS A 262 0.69 -18.72 -12.60
N GLN A 263 1.92 -19.03 -13.02
CA GLN A 263 3.11 -18.80 -12.18
C GLN A 263 3.39 -17.31 -11.92
N SER A 264 3.02 -16.42 -12.85
CA SER A 264 3.14 -14.96 -12.68
C SER A 264 2.12 -14.36 -11.70
N CYS A 265 1.00 -15.05 -11.45
CA CYS A 265 -0.02 -14.68 -10.47
C CYS A 265 0.21 -15.38 -9.12
N LEU A 266 0.90 -16.52 -9.13
CA LEU A 266 1.38 -17.24 -7.94
C LEU A 266 2.37 -16.41 -7.10
N THR A 267 2.96 -15.35 -7.65
CA THR A 267 4.05 -14.56 -7.03
C THR A 267 3.69 -13.15 -6.57
N ARG A 268 2.40 -12.79 -6.50
CA ARG A 268 1.99 -11.56 -5.78
C ARG A 268 0.79 -11.85 -4.90
N VAL A 269 1.07 -12.51 -3.76
CA VAL A 269 0.26 -12.27 -2.57
C VAL A 269 0.56 -10.82 -2.19
N ASP A 270 -0.36 -9.90 -2.46
CA ASP A 270 -0.22 -8.54 -1.96
C ASP A 270 -0.01 -8.64 -0.45
N LEU A 271 1.01 -7.97 0.07
CA LEU A 271 1.26 -7.93 1.51
C LEU A 271 -0.03 -7.49 2.23
N PRO A 272 -0.36 -8.09 3.39
CA PRO A 272 -1.46 -7.63 4.21
C PRO A 272 -1.40 -6.12 4.44
N ARG A 273 -2.55 -5.46 4.40
CA ARG A 273 -2.62 -4.02 4.65
C ARG A 273 -2.77 -3.76 6.13
N PHE A 274 -1.80 -3.04 6.71
CA PHE A 274 -1.96 -2.43 8.02
C PHE A 274 -2.72 -1.11 7.88
N ILE A 275 -3.74 -0.92 8.70
CA ILE A 275 -4.60 0.25 8.69
C ILE A 275 -4.32 1.08 9.93
N THR A 276 -3.75 2.26 9.73
CA THR A 276 -3.55 3.24 10.79
C THR A 276 -4.87 3.92 11.17
N THR A 277 -4.93 4.46 12.38
CA THR A 277 -6.06 5.26 12.88
C THR A 277 -6.27 6.50 12.00
N GLN A 278 -5.19 7.10 11.49
CA GLN A 278 -5.27 8.20 10.53
C GLN A 278 -5.97 7.77 9.23
N GLN A 279 -5.55 6.65 8.65
CA GLN A 279 -6.17 6.11 7.43
C GLN A 279 -7.64 5.76 7.66
N TYR A 280 -7.97 5.16 8.81
CA TYR A 280 -9.35 4.90 9.22
C TYR A 280 -10.21 6.15 9.21
N MET A 281 -9.74 7.26 9.78
CA MET A 281 -10.52 8.50 9.78
C MET A 281 -10.73 9.10 8.38
N LEU A 282 -9.77 8.92 7.47
CA LEU A 282 -9.94 9.29 6.06
C LEU A 282 -11.01 8.41 5.38
N ASP A 283 -11.03 7.12 5.68
CA ASP A 283 -12.00 6.19 5.12
C ASP A 283 -13.40 6.33 5.74
N VAL A 284 -13.50 6.73 7.01
CA VAL A 284 -14.78 7.15 7.63
C VAL A 284 -15.37 8.35 6.89
N ARG A 285 -14.56 9.33 6.47
CA ARG A 285 -15.04 10.45 5.65
C ARG A 285 -15.54 9.99 4.28
N ARG A 286 -14.90 8.99 3.67
CA ARG A 286 -15.38 8.38 2.41
C ARG A 286 -16.74 7.72 2.61
N LEU A 287 -16.88 6.92 3.67
CA LEU A 287 -18.18 6.31 4.02
C LEU A 287 -19.25 7.36 4.28
N SER A 288 -18.90 8.44 5.00
CA SER A 288 -19.81 9.55 5.30
C SER A 288 -20.39 10.21 4.04
N ALA A 289 -19.61 10.30 2.96
CA ALA A 289 -20.07 10.86 1.68
C ALA A 289 -21.04 9.94 0.93
N MET A 290 -21.12 8.65 1.30
CA MET A 290 -22.02 7.65 0.70
C MET A 290 -23.36 7.56 1.43
N VAL A 291 -23.52 8.25 2.56
CA VAL A 291 -24.74 8.22 3.38
C VAL A 291 -25.93 8.80 2.60
N PRO A 292 -27.03 8.05 2.43
CA PRO A 292 -28.23 8.54 1.75
C PRO A 292 -28.86 9.74 2.46
N LYS A 293 -29.46 10.66 1.68
CA LYS A 293 -30.04 11.91 2.18
C LYS A 293 -31.27 11.70 3.08
N ASP A 294 -31.95 10.57 2.95
CA ASP A 294 -33.12 10.20 3.74
C ASP A 294 -32.76 9.51 5.07
N VAL A 295 -31.47 9.31 5.36
CA VAL A 295 -31.03 8.83 6.67
C VAL A 295 -31.37 9.86 7.73
N SER A 296 -32.13 9.43 8.74
CA SER A 296 -32.56 10.27 9.86
C SER A 296 -31.87 9.92 11.17
N ARG A 297 -31.14 8.79 11.20
CA ARG A 297 -30.55 8.25 12.43
C ARG A 297 -29.32 7.40 12.15
N ILE A 298 -28.30 7.54 12.99
CA ILE A 298 -27.10 6.72 12.96
C ILE A 298 -27.11 5.78 14.16
N VAL A 299 -26.79 4.51 13.92
CA VAL A 299 -26.70 3.48 14.95
C VAL A 299 -25.30 2.90 14.91
N GLY A 300 -24.50 3.11 15.96
CA GLY A 300 -23.16 2.55 16.03
C GLY A 300 -23.13 1.17 16.68
N VAL A 301 -22.46 0.21 16.05
CA VAL A 301 -22.21 -1.10 16.66
C VAL A 301 -21.08 -0.98 17.68
N SER A 302 -21.35 -1.37 18.93
CA SER A 302 -20.33 -1.35 19.98
C SER A 302 -19.26 -2.41 19.71
N ARG A 303 -17.97 -2.12 19.88
CA ARG A 303 -17.37 -0.88 20.40
C ARG A 303 -16.64 -0.08 19.33
N SER A 304 -15.88 -0.72 18.43
CA SER A 304 -15.03 -0.03 17.46
C SER A 304 -15.83 0.68 16.34
N GLY A 305 -17.00 0.15 15.97
CA GLY A 305 -17.94 0.81 15.07
C GLY A 305 -18.44 2.17 15.55
N LEU A 306 -18.44 2.43 16.87
CA LEU A 306 -18.85 3.72 17.44
C LEU A 306 -17.98 4.88 16.98
N CYS A 307 -16.69 4.66 16.68
CA CYS A 307 -15.83 5.73 16.20
C CYS A 307 -16.33 6.27 14.84
N ALA A 308 -16.59 5.37 13.88
CA ALA A 308 -17.15 5.74 12.59
C ALA A 308 -18.56 6.34 12.73
N ALA A 309 -19.43 5.68 13.51
CA ALA A 309 -20.81 6.11 13.73
C ALA A 309 -20.90 7.52 14.32
N THR A 310 -20.09 7.80 15.34
CA THR A 310 -20.06 9.12 16.00
C THR A 310 -19.59 10.20 15.05
N MET A 311 -18.54 9.94 14.27
CA MET A 311 -18.06 10.91 13.28
C MET A 311 -19.09 11.18 12.18
N ILE A 312 -19.75 10.15 11.67
CA ILE A 312 -20.82 10.29 10.68
C ILE A 312 -22.00 11.07 11.26
N SER A 313 -22.45 10.74 12.48
CA SER A 313 -23.50 11.45 13.20
C SER A 313 -23.18 12.94 13.36
N MET A 314 -21.94 13.28 13.72
CA MET A 314 -21.50 14.67 13.84
C MET A 314 -21.48 15.41 12.50
N LEU A 315 -20.98 14.77 11.44
CA LEU A 315 -20.88 15.38 10.10
C LEU A 315 -22.25 15.61 9.46
N HIS A 316 -23.21 14.74 9.73
CA HIS A 316 -24.59 14.84 9.21
C HIS A 316 -25.56 15.52 10.17
N HIS A 317 -25.11 15.87 11.39
CA HIS A 317 -25.96 16.39 12.46
C HIS A 317 -27.21 15.52 12.71
N LEU A 318 -27.00 14.21 12.88
CA LEU A 318 -28.06 13.23 13.13
C LEU A 318 -27.94 12.62 14.53
N PRO A 319 -29.05 12.18 15.16
CA PRO A 319 -28.99 11.46 16.43
C PRO A 319 -28.19 10.17 16.31
N LEU A 320 -27.50 9.80 17.40
CA LEU A 320 -26.72 8.57 17.52
C LEU A 320 -27.42 7.64 18.52
N ASP A 321 -27.65 6.41 18.10
CA ASP A 321 -27.95 5.31 19.01
C ASP A 321 -26.84 4.26 18.96
N ILE A 322 -26.81 3.38 19.95
CA ILE A 322 -25.71 2.44 20.19
C ILE A 322 -26.30 1.04 20.32
N VAL A 323 -25.84 0.13 19.46
CA VAL A 323 -26.09 -1.31 19.62
C VAL A 323 -25.05 -1.89 20.57
N ARG A 324 -25.50 -2.54 21.64
CA ARG A 324 -24.66 -3.29 22.57
C ARG A 324 -24.83 -4.78 22.27
N GLN A 325 -24.12 -5.25 21.26
CA GLN A 325 -24.32 -6.58 20.67
C GLN A 325 -24.28 -7.72 21.69
N HIS A 326 -23.38 -7.65 22.67
CA HIS A 326 -23.26 -8.71 23.69
C HIS A 326 -24.42 -8.70 24.69
N GLN A 327 -24.96 -7.52 25.00
CA GLN A 327 -26.12 -7.34 25.86
C GLN A 327 -27.44 -7.58 25.12
N GLY A 328 -27.41 -7.61 23.79
CA GLY A 328 -28.58 -7.85 22.95
C GLY A 328 -29.59 -6.70 22.98
N ASP A 329 -29.13 -5.46 23.19
CA ASP A 329 -30.00 -4.29 23.27
C ASP A 329 -29.42 -3.04 22.57
N LEU A 330 -30.24 -1.99 22.57
CA LEU A 330 -29.98 -0.73 21.87
C LEU A 330 -30.28 0.43 22.83
N ILE A 331 -29.34 1.37 22.96
CA ILE A 331 -29.47 2.53 23.85
C ILE A 331 -29.24 3.84 23.10
N PRO A 332 -29.83 4.95 23.57
CA PRO A 332 -29.50 6.27 23.03
C PRO A 332 -28.02 6.60 23.28
N GLY A 333 -27.30 6.96 22.23
CA GLY A 333 -25.98 7.60 22.32
C GLY A 333 -26.06 9.12 22.51
N GLY A 334 -27.26 9.67 22.30
CA GLY A 334 -27.60 11.06 22.53
C GLY A 334 -27.72 11.88 21.25
N HIS A 335 -28.03 13.16 21.42
CA HIS A 335 -28.10 14.14 20.36
C HIS A 335 -27.38 15.41 20.80
N GLY A 336 -26.58 16.02 19.92
CA GLY A 336 -25.89 17.27 20.25
C GLY A 336 -26.89 18.39 20.57
N TRP A 337 -26.48 19.40 21.35
CA TRP A 337 -27.30 20.58 21.71
C TRP A 337 -28.05 21.18 20.51
N ARG A 338 -27.40 21.18 19.33
CA ARG A 338 -27.93 21.69 18.06
C ARG A 338 -29.18 20.95 17.54
N LEU A 339 -29.57 19.82 18.13
CA LEU A 339 -30.72 19.00 17.72
C LEU A 339 -31.92 19.07 18.68
N GLN A 340 -31.83 19.86 19.77
CA GLN A 340 -32.82 19.86 20.85
C GLN A 340 -34.25 20.27 20.45
N GLN A 341 -34.47 20.92 19.30
CA GLN A 341 -35.78 21.52 19.02
C GLN A 341 -36.42 21.16 17.65
N ARG A 342 -35.71 20.53 16.70
CA ARG A 342 -36.22 20.43 15.31
C ARG A 342 -35.86 19.20 14.47
N ASN A 343 -34.97 18.30 14.91
CA ASN A 343 -34.41 17.27 14.02
C ASN A 343 -34.47 15.84 14.55
N GLN A 344 -35.40 15.53 15.45
CA GLN A 344 -35.79 14.13 15.69
C GLN A 344 -36.73 13.70 14.56
N ARG A 345 -36.24 13.63 13.32
CA ARG A 345 -37.00 13.02 12.22
C ARG A 345 -37.27 11.57 12.63
N SER A 346 -38.51 11.29 13.04
CA SER A 346 -39.01 9.93 13.30
C SER A 346 -39.23 9.16 12.01
N GLU A 347 -39.16 9.84 10.87
CA GLU A 347 -39.31 9.30 9.53
C GLU A 347 -37.96 9.31 8.80
N GLY A 348 -37.68 8.24 8.04
CA GLY A 348 -36.44 8.09 7.29
C GLY A 348 -35.78 6.73 7.50
N SER A 349 -34.61 6.58 6.87
CA SER A 349 -33.80 5.36 6.98
C SER A 349 -32.89 5.42 8.21
N VAL A 350 -32.63 4.26 8.80
CA VAL A 350 -31.66 4.05 9.89
C VAL A 350 -30.36 3.52 9.31
N LEU A 351 -29.24 4.19 9.55
CA LEU A 351 -27.92 3.73 9.13
C LEU A 351 -27.19 3.06 10.30
N VAL A 352 -27.01 1.75 10.23
CA VAL A 352 -26.20 0.97 11.17
C VAL A 352 -24.76 0.96 10.69
N VAL A 353 -23.82 1.39 11.53
CA VAL A 353 -22.41 1.56 11.19
C VAL A 353 -21.54 0.69 12.09
N ASP A 354 -20.68 -0.12 11.46
CA ASP A 354 -19.57 -0.83 12.11
C ASP A 354 -18.22 -0.44 11.50
N ASP A 355 -17.10 -0.78 12.15
CA ASP A 355 -15.77 -0.47 11.62
C ASP A 355 -15.41 -1.40 10.44
N THR A 356 -15.73 -2.68 10.58
CA THR A 356 -15.31 -3.74 9.66
C THR A 356 -16.37 -4.81 9.47
N CYS A 357 -16.41 -5.41 8.28
CA CYS A 357 -17.12 -6.65 8.02
C CYS A 357 -16.13 -7.74 7.59
N MET A 358 -15.87 -8.72 8.47
CA MET A 358 -14.96 -9.83 8.18
C MET A 358 -15.68 -11.01 7.51
N THR A 359 -16.68 -11.58 8.20
CA THR A 359 -17.49 -12.72 7.74
C THR A 359 -18.95 -12.34 7.52
N GLY A 360 -19.41 -11.23 8.11
CA GLY A 360 -20.80 -10.82 8.17
C GLY A 360 -21.59 -11.39 9.35
N ASN A 361 -20.97 -12.16 10.26
CA ASN A 361 -21.66 -12.74 11.41
C ASN A 361 -22.23 -11.66 12.36
N SER A 362 -21.46 -10.61 12.65
CA SER A 362 -21.94 -9.52 13.50
C SER A 362 -23.09 -8.76 12.87
N LEU A 363 -23.05 -8.52 11.56
CA LEU A 363 -24.15 -7.90 10.82
C LEU A 363 -25.46 -8.69 11.01
N ARG A 364 -25.42 -10.03 10.85
CA ARG A 364 -26.61 -10.88 11.08
C ARG A 364 -27.16 -10.76 12.49
N ALA A 365 -26.28 -10.80 13.48
CA ALA A 365 -26.70 -10.73 14.87
C ALA A 365 -27.34 -9.37 15.21
N VAL A 366 -26.77 -8.29 14.69
CA VAL A 366 -27.28 -6.92 14.88
C VAL A 366 -28.57 -6.69 14.09
N GLU A 367 -28.72 -7.31 12.93
CA GLU A 367 -29.85 -7.08 12.03
C GLU A 367 -31.19 -7.38 12.67
N THR A 368 -31.34 -8.54 13.33
CA THR A 368 -32.57 -8.91 14.03
C THR A 368 -32.95 -7.87 15.09
N LEU A 369 -31.97 -7.45 15.90
CA LEU A 369 -32.17 -6.52 17.00
C LEU A 369 -32.61 -5.13 16.50
N VAL A 370 -31.91 -4.61 15.50
CA VAL A 370 -32.20 -3.26 14.96
C VAL A 370 -33.55 -3.24 14.25
N ARG A 371 -33.87 -4.27 13.45
CA ARG A 371 -35.17 -4.35 12.77
C ARG A 371 -36.33 -4.46 13.76
N GLN A 372 -36.16 -5.18 14.87
CA GLN A 372 -37.17 -5.24 15.93
C GLN A 372 -37.37 -3.88 16.60
N HIS A 373 -36.30 -3.11 16.82
CA HIS A 373 -36.36 -1.82 17.50
C HIS A 373 -36.98 -0.72 16.62
N TYR A 374 -36.62 -0.64 15.33
CA TYR A 374 -37.10 0.41 14.43
C TYR A 374 -38.29 -0.01 13.54
N GLY A 375 -38.79 -1.24 13.72
CA GLY A 375 -40.01 -1.73 13.09
C GLY A 375 -39.97 -1.67 11.56
N SER A 376 -40.86 -0.86 10.98
CA SER A 376 -41.01 -0.72 9.52
C SER A 376 -40.01 0.23 8.86
N GLN A 377 -39.15 0.92 9.63
CA GLN A 377 -38.15 1.80 9.04
C GLN A 377 -37.16 1.00 8.19
N LYS A 378 -36.72 1.62 7.09
CA LYS A 378 -35.66 1.04 6.26
C LYS A 378 -34.34 1.07 7.02
N VAL A 379 -33.74 -0.09 7.21
CA VAL A 379 -32.42 -0.24 7.85
C VAL A 379 -31.37 -0.46 6.76
N ILE A 380 -30.29 0.32 6.82
CA ILE A 380 -29.14 0.26 5.91
C ILE A 380 -27.91 -0.08 6.76
N PHE A 381 -27.20 -1.14 6.40
CA PHE A 381 -25.95 -1.53 7.04
C PHE A 381 -24.75 -0.95 6.30
N ALA A 382 -23.82 -0.39 7.05
CA ALA A 382 -22.61 0.21 6.54
C ALA A 382 -21.39 -0.21 7.35
N THR A 383 -20.26 -0.46 6.69
CA THR A 383 -18.96 -0.60 7.36
C THR A 383 -17.89 0.24 6.69
N VAL A 384 -16.84 0.63 7.41
CA VAL A 384 -15.73 1.35 6.77
C VAL A 384 -14.95 0.39 5.88
N TYR A 385 -14.59 -0.77 6.42
CA TYR A 385 -13.91 -1.83 5.69
C TYR A 385 -14.80 -3.05 5.50
N ALA A 386 -14.76 -3.68 4.34
CA ALA A 386 -15.41 -4.96 4.12
C ALA A 386 -14.44 -5.96 3.49
N ASN A 387 -14.42 -7.18 4.01
CA ASN A 387 -13.76 -8.29 3.35
C ASN A 387 -14.49 -8.58 2.02
N PRO A 388 -13.78 -8.54 0.88
CA PRO A 388 -14.35 -8.93 -0.40
C PRO A 388 -14.96 -10.34 -0.37
N LEU A 389 -14.42 -11.24 0.46
CA LEU A 389 -14.87 -12.63 0.62
C LEU A 389 -15.88 -12.84 1.76
N ALA A 390 -16.40 -11.78 2.39
CA ALA A 390 -17.44 -11.92 3.41
C ALA A 390 -18.69 -12.60 2.81
N VAL A 391 -19.23 -13.60 3.52
CA VAL A 391 -20.45 -14.33 3.09
C VAL A 391 -21.64 -13.37 3.03
N GLN A 392 -21.72 -12.47 4.00
CA GLN A 392 -22.70 -11.39 4.01
C GLN A 392 -22.00 -10.04 4.07
N LYS A 393 -22.38 -9.16 3.14
CA LYS A 393 -21.86 -7.81 3.02
C LYS A 393 -22.84 -6.80 3.61
N PRO A 394 -22.34 -5.65 4.08
CA PRO A 394 -23.20 -4.50 4.34
C PRO A 394 -23.75 -3.94 3.02
N ASP A 395 -24.80 -3.10 3.11
CA ASP A 395 -25.35 -2.39 1.95
C ASP A 395 -24.36 -1.35 1.39
N LEU A 396 -23.55 -0.75 2.27
CA LEU A 396 -22.55 0.26 1.94
C LEU A 396 -21.20 -0.06 2.59
N TRP A 397 -20.10 0.17 1.87
CA TRP A 397 -18.76 0.20 2.48
C TRP A 397 -17.79 1.07 1.70
N ALA A 398 -16.82 1.66 2.39
CA ALA A 398 -15.88 2.59 1.77
C ALA A 398 -14.69 1.88 1.11
N VAL A 399 -14.17 0.82 1.73
CA VAL A 399 -12.91 0.19 1.31
C VAL A 399 -13.00 -1.33 1.38
N ASP A 400 -12.61 -1.99 0.29
CA ASP A 400 -12.33 -3.42 0.29
C ASP A 400 -11.03 -3.70 1.07
N LEU A 401 -11.13 -4.55 2.10
CA LEU A 401 -10.02 -4.98 2.94
C LEU A 401 -10.01 -6.51 3.06
N PRO A 402 -9.19 -7.21 2.26
CA PRO A 402 -9.02 -8.66 2.38
C PRO A 402 -8.48 -9.09 3.74
N TRP A 403 -8.64 -10.38 4.06
CA TRP A 403 -7.96 -11.00 5.21
C TRP A 403 -6.43 -10.94 5.04
N PRO A 404 -5.65 -10.73 6.12
CA PRO A 404 -6.08 -10.40 7.49
C PRO A 404 -6.42 -8.92 7.70
N HIS A 405 -7.36 -8.65 8.61
CA HIS A 405 -7.67 -7.27 9.05
C HIS A 405 -6.66 -6.82 10.12
N LEU A 406 -5.59 -6.18 9.68
CA LEU A 406 -4.56 -5.62 10.55
C LEU A 406 -4.88 -4.16 10.87
N LEU A 407 -5.57 -3.92 11.99
CA LEU A 407 -6.09 -2.60 12.35
C LEU A 407 -5.40 -2.10 13.60
N GLU A 408 -4.85 -0.89 13.57
CA GLU A 408 -4.07 -0.33 14.68
C GLU A 408 -4.83 -0.37 16.02
N TRP A 409 -6.13 -0.06 16.01
CA TRP A 409 -6.95 0.00 17.23
C TRP A 409 -7.31 -1.36 17.82
N ASN A 410 -7.04 -2.47 17.11
CA ASN A 410 -7.38 -3.80 17.62
C ASN A 410 -6.28 -4.85 17.48
N LEU A 411 -5.21 -4.62 16.71
CA LEU A 411 -4.20 -5.64 16.35
C LEU A 411 -3.71 -6.42 17.58
N PHE A 412 -3.31 -5.68 18.62
CA PHE A 412 -2.76 -6.18 19.89
C PHE A 412 -3.77 -6.89 20.79
N ASN A 413 -5.05 -6.87 20.44
CA ASN A 413 -6.13 -7.57 21.13
C ASN A 413 -7.05 -8.31 20.14
N SER A 414 -6.53 -8.58 18.93
CA SER A 414 -7.28 -9.19 17.84
C SER A 414 -7.30 -10.72 17.96
N VAL A 415 -8.06 -11.36 17.07
CA VAL A 415 -8.03 -12.83 16.95
C VAL A 415 -6.70 -13.35 16.42
N LEU A 416 -5.82 -12.48 15.89
CA LEU A 416 -4.51 -12.83 15.36
C LEU A 416 -3.42 -12.80 16.44
N LEU A 417 -3.67 -12.27 17.64
CA LEU A 417 -2.66 -12.20 18.71
C LEU A 417 -1.95 -13.54 19.00
N PRO A 418 -2.64 -14.71 19.00
CA PRO A 418 -1.98 -16.02 19.15
C PRO A 418 -0.98 -16.38 18.05
N ALA A 419 -1.01 -15.68 16.92
CA ALA A 419 -0.10 -15.82 15.79
C ALA A 419 0.93 -14.68 15.71
N CYS A 420 1.01 -13.81 16.72
CA CYS A 420 1.94 -12.69 16.74
C CYS A 420 3.20 -13.00 17.55
N ALA A 421 4.35 -12.68 16.96
CA ALA A 421 5.58 -12.33 17.66
C ALA A 421 5.75 -10.80 17.62
N MET A 422 6.48 -10.20 18.56
CA MET A 422 6.71 -8.75 18.54
C MET A 422 7.97 -8.32 19.27
N ASP A 423 8.46 -7.13 18.95
CA ASP A 423 9.42 -6.43 19.79
C ASP A 423 8.76 -5.92 21.08
N PHE A 424 9.60 -5.48 22.02
CA PHE A 424 9.21 -4.88 23.29
C PHE A 424 9.18 -3.35 23.19
N ASP A 425 10.33 -2.76 22.87
CA ASP A 425 10.50 -1.30 22.81
C ASP A 425 9.91 -0.75 21.51
N GLY A 426 9.21 0.38 21.61
CA GLY A 426 8.43 0.95 20.51
C GLY A 426 7.14 0.17 20.16
N ILE A 427 6.84 -0.92 20.86
CA ILE A 427 5.62 -1.73 20.70
C ILE A 427 4.84 -1.85 22.01
N LEU A 428 5.37 -2.56 23.00
CA LEU A 428 4.70 -2.72 24.30
C LEU A 428 4.83 -1.46 25.15
N CYS A 429 5.95 -0.75 25.01
CA CYS A 429 6.23 0.54 25.63
C CYS A 429 6.94 1.46 24.65
N HIS A 430 7.21 2.71 25.04
CA HIS A 430 8.00 3.63 24.22
C HIS A 430 9.46 3.16 24.08
N ASP A 431 10.13 3.56 23.00
CA ASP A 431 11.57 3.34 22.85
C ASP A 431 12.38 4.10 23.90
N CYS A 432 13.49 3.49 24.34
CA CYS A 432 14.44 4.15 25.22
C CYS A 432 15.08 5.35 24.51
N PRO A 433 15.01 6.57 25.08
CA PRO A 433 15.74 7.71 24.54
C PRO A 433 17.25 7.42 24.51
N PRO A 434 17.99 7.81 23.45
CA PRO A 434 19.43 7.54 23.38
C PRO A 434 20.27 8.11 24.54
N ALA A 435 19.78 9.14 25.23
CA ALA A 435 20.43 9.73 26.41
C ALA A 435 20.29 8.86 27.67
N ASP A 436 19.24 8.05 27.73
CA ASP A 436 18.93 7.16 28.85
C ASP A 436 19.45 5.73 28.61
N ASP A 437 19.82 5.39 27.37
CA ASP A 437 20.48 4.13 27.01
C ASP A 437 21.97 4.10 27.41
N ASP A 438 22.22 4.22 28.72
CA ASP A 438 23.55 4.30 29.33
C ASP A 438 24.09 2.94 29.83
N ASP A 439 23.34 1.87 29.63
CA ASP A 439 23.64 0.53 30.18
C ASP A 439 23.84 0.54 31.71
N GLY A 440 23.15 1.46 32.38
CA GLY A 440 23.39 1.80 33.77
C GLY A 440 22.14 2.35 34.48
N PRO A 441 22.30 3.27 35.43
CA PRO A 441 21.20 3.74 36.27
C PRO A 441 20.09 4.46 35.50
N ARG A 442 20.39 5.21 34.43
CA ARG A 442 19.33 5.86 33.64
C ARG A 442 18.52 4.85 32.87
N TYR A 443 19.18 3.83 32.31
CA TYR A 443 18.49 2.77 31.60
C TYR A 443 17.57 1.96 32.52
N LEU A 444 18.04 1.58 33.72
CA LEU A 444 17.21 0.90 34.73
C LEU A 444 15.96 1.72 35.09
N LYS A 445 16.15 3.01 35.37
CA LYS A 445 15.05 3.92 35.65
C LYS A 445 14.05 3.97 34.50
N PHE A 446 14.52 4.04 33.25
CA PHE A 446 13.65 3.97 32.08
C PHE A 446 12.85 2.66 32.03
N LEU A 447 13.47 1.50 32.28
CA LEU A 447 12.77 0.21 32.25
C LEU A 447 11.65 0.12 33.30
N GLU A 448 11.83 0.75 34.46
CA GLU A 448 10.85 0.78 35.54
C GLU A 448 9.71 1.78 35.28
N GLU A 449 10.01 2.93 34.70
CA GLU A 449 9.09 4.07 34.56
C GLU A 449 8.42 4.19 33.19
N THR A 450 8.89 3.45 32.17
CA THR A 450 8.38 3.60 30.79
C THR A 450 6.87 3.31 30.71
N MET A 451 6.15 4.13 29.93
CA MET A 451 4.71 4.00 29.78
C MET A 451 4.36 2.99 28.68
N PRO A 452 3.26 2.24 28.83
CA PRO A 452 2.80 1.30 27.82
C PRO A 452 2.34 2.05 26.56
N LEU A 453 2.62 1.47 25.40
CA LEU A 453 2.24 2.05 24.11
C LEU A 453 1.02 1.32 23.53
N TYR A 454 1.16 0.03 23.21
CA TYR A 454 0.06 -0.81 22.75
C TYR A 454 -0.29 -1.88 23.80
N PRO A 455 -1.20 -1.59 24.75
CA PRO A 455 -1.50 -2.51 25.84
C PRO A 455 -2.19 -3.78 25.33
N VAL A 456 -1.59 -4.93 25.63
CA VAL A 456 -2.14 -6.27 25.37
C VAL A 456 -2.87 -6.73 26.62
N ARG A 457 -4.18 -7.03 26.47
CA ARG A 457 -5.06 -7.40 27.61
C ARG A 457 -5.88 -8.65 27.35
N ARG A 458 -5.97 -9.09 26.10
CA ARG A 458 -6.86 -10.19 25.71
C ARG A 458 -6.32 -11.55 26.10
N GLN A 459 -5.05 -11.82 25.75
CA GLN A 459 -4.39 -13.12 25.88
C GLN A 459 -2.88 -12.91 26.01
N ALA A 460 -2.19 -13.92 26.53
CA ALA A 460 -0.73 -13.93 26.57
C ALA A 460 -0.09 -13.83 25.19
N ILE A 461 0.96 -13.02 25.08
CA ILE A 461 1.78 -12.87 23.87
C ILE A 461 2.60 -14.15 23.68
N PRO A 462 2.52 -14.83 22.53
CA PRO A 462 3.27 -16.06 22.27
C PRO A 462 4.78 -15.88 22.35
N LEU A 463 5.31 -14.83 21.72
CA LEU A 463 6.73 -14.58 21.62
C LEU A 463 7.02 -13.07 21.63
N VAL A 464 7.90 -12.65 22.52
CA VAL A 464 8.53 -11.33 22.48
C VAL A 464 10.02 -11.53 22.24
N VAL A 465 10.59 -10.83 21.24
CA VAL A 465 12.03 -10.85 20.93
C VAL A 465 12.55 -9.42 20.98
N THR A 466 13.39 -9.12 21.96
CA THR A 466 13.82 -7.74 22.26
C THR A 466 15.33 -7.58 22.30
N ALA A 467 15.78 -6.36 21.98
CA ALA A 467 17.17 -5.94 22.13
C ALA A 467 17.56 -5.51 23.55
N ARG A 468 16.64 -5.55 24.53
CA ARG A 468 16.98 -5.40 25.95
C ARG A 468 17.98 -6.48 26.35
N LEU A 469 19.00 -6.13 27.14
CA LEU A 469 20.01 -7.09 27.57
C LEU A 469 19.43 -8.06 28.62
N GLU A 470 19.85 -9.32 28.56
CA GLU A 470 19.43 -10.39 29.49
C GLU A 470 19.61 -10.01 30.97
N LYS A 471 20.67 -9.24 31.30
CA LYS A 471 20.92 -8.76 32.67
C LYS A 471 19.79 -7.89 33.24
N TYR A 472 18.89 -7.37 32.39
CA TYR A 472 17.73 -6.57 32.78
C TYR A 472 16.41 -7.35 32.77
N ARG A 473 16.47 -8.69 32.73
CA ARG A 473 15.27 -9.54 32.72
C ARG A 473 14.35 -9.28 33.91
N GLU A 474 14.91 -9.14 35.11
CA GLU A 474 14.12 -8.91 36.33
C GLU A 474 13.30 -7.62 36.25
N ALA A 475 13.93 -6.50 35.88
CA ALA A 475 13.24 -5.22 35.68
C ALA A 475 12.19 -5.32 34.57
N THR A 476 12.51 -5.99 33.46
CA THR A 476 11.60 -6.19 32.32
C THR A 476 10.37 -7.01 32.71
N CYS A 477 10.56 -8.12 33.44
CA CYS A 477 9.47 -8.97 33.92
C CYS A 477 8.62 -8.28 34.99
N THR A 478 9.24 -7.50 35.88
CA THR A 478 8.54 -6.69 36.88
C THR A 478 7.61 -5.68 36.20
N TRP A 479 8.10 -5.00 35.15
CA TRP A 479 7.28 -4.08 34.37
C TRP A 479 6.11 -4.79 33.67
N LEU A 480 6.36 -5.95 33.04
CA LEU A 480 5.29 -6.74 32.40
C LEU A 480 4.20 -7.12 33.40
N ALA A 481 4.59 -7.59 34.60
CA ALA A 481 3.66 -7.96 35.66
C ALA A 481 2.84 -6.75 36.17
N ALA A 482 3.48 -5.59 36.35
CA ALA A 482 2.81 -4.37 36.79
C ALA A 482 1.70 -3.92 35.81
N TRP A 483 1.89 -4.16 34.51
CA TRP A 483 0.90 -3.83 33.48
C TRP A 483 -0.07 -4.97 33.14
N GLY A 484 0.07 -6.13 33.79
CA GLY A 484 -0.75 -7.32 33.54
C GLY A 484 -0.54 -7.88 32.12
N ILE A 485 0.65 -7.72 31.55
CA ILE A 485 1.01 -8.23 30.23
C ILE A 485 1.65 -9.60 30.39
N GLU A 486 0.92 -10.63 29.97
CA GLU A 486 1.43 -12.00 29.97
C GLU A 486 2.25 -12.28 28.71
N VAL A 487 3.47 -12.80 28.87
CA VAL A 487 4.36 -13.22 27.78
C VAL A 487 4.74 -14.68 28.00
N ARG A 488 4.48 -15.54 27.01
CA ARG A 488 4.81 -16.97 27.11
C ARG A 488 6.29 -17.24 26.91
N ASN A 489 6.90 -16.57 25.94
CA ASN A 489 8.32 -16.68 25.67
C ASN A 489 8.93 -15.28 25.49
N LEU A 490 9.80 -14.90 26.43
CA LEU A 490 10.54 -13.63 26.40
C LEU A 490 12.00 -13.91 26.07
N VAL A 491 12.36 -13.66 24.81
CA VAL A 491 13.72 -13.75 24.30
C VAL A 491 14.37 -12.37 24.37
N MET A 492 15.44 -12.25 25.15
CA MET A 492 16.17 -11.00 25.32
C MET A 492 17.58 -11.11 24.72
N GLY A 493 18.20 -9.97 24.48
CA GLY A 493 19.52 -9.86 23.89
C GLY A 493 20.60 -10.54 24.73
N PRO A 494 21.33 -11.53 24.19
CA PRO A 494 22.31 -12.31 24.95
C PRO A 494 23.66 -11.58 25.14
N TRP A 495 23.72 -10.28 24.81
CA TRP A 495 24.96 -9.51 24.83
C TRP A 495 25.34 -9.06 26.25
N SER A 496 26.64 -9.03 26.53
CA SER A 496 27.21 -8.68 27.84
C SER A 496 26.97 -7.20 28.23
N GLY A 497 26.81 -6.32 27.24
CA GLY A 497 26.64 -4.90 27.45
C GLY A 497 26.28 -4.16 26.16
N LEU A 498 26.07 -2.86 26.31
CA LEU A 498 25.67 -1.96 25.22
C LEU A 498 26.65 -1.92 24.04
N ALA A 499 27.95 -1.98 24.32
CA ALA A 499 28.98 -1.98 23.28
C ALA A 499 28.93 -3.23 22.40
N GLU A 500 28.59 -4.39 22.97
CA GLU A 500 28.41 -5.62 22.21
C GLU A 500 27.09 -5.57 21.42
N ARG A 501 25.98 -5.19 22.07
CA ARG A 501 24.69 -5.00 21.41
C ARG A 501 24.77 -4.10 20.18
N ARG A 502 25.47 -2.96 20.28
CA ARG A 502 25.62 -1.99 19.17
C ARG A 502 26.40 -2.54 17.98
N ARG A 503 27.25 -3.55 18.18
CA ARG A 503 28.01 -4.22 17.10
C ARG A 503 27.25 -5.40 16.50
N SER A 504 26.16 -5.84 17.14
CA SER A 504 25.36 -6.99 16.74
C SER A 504 24.28 -6.61 15.72
N ASP A 505 23.92 -7.55 14.86
CA ASP A 505 22.77 -7.42 13.97
C ASP A 505 21.48 -7.81 14.72
N ILE A 506 20.85 -6.80 15.34
CA ILE A 506 19.61 -6.96 16.12
C ILE A 506 18.47 -7.52 15.25
N ALA A 507 18.38 -7.08 14.00
CA ALA A 507 17.34 -7.52 13.10
C ALA A 507 17.54 -9.00 12.72
N ALA A 508 18.78 -9.44 12.49
CA ALA A 508 19.07 -10.85 12.25
C ALA A 508 18.74 -11.74 13.47
N PHE A 509 19.09 -11.29 14.68
CA PHE A 509 18.72 -11.97 15.92
C PHE A 509 17.19 -12.14 16.03
N LYS A 510 16.43 -11.06 15.82
CA LYS A 510 14.95 -11.11 15.82
C LYS A 510 14.41 -12.03 14.71
N ALA A 511 14.99 -11.96 13.52
CA ALA A 511 14.58 -12.77 12.37
C ALA A 511 14.78 -14.26 12.59
N GLU A 512 15.87 -14.68 13.23
CA GLU A 512 16.13 -16.08 13.56
C GLU A 512 15.02 -16.66 14.45
N HIS A 513 14.70 -15.97 15.54
CA HIS A 513 13.64 -16.38 16.45
C HIS A 513 12.26 -16.33 15.81
N TYR A 514 12.00 -15.33 14.96
CA TYR A 514 10.75 -15.27 14.20
C TYR A 514 10.65 -16.41 13.18
N ALA A 515 11.74 -16.76 12.48
CA ALA A 515 11.76 -17.88 11.54
C ALA A 515 11.47 -19.23 12.20
N GLU A 516 11.92 -19.43 13.44
CA GLU A 516 11.52 -20.61 14.23
C GLU A 516 10.03 -20.56 14.59
N PHE A 517 9.53 -19.39 15.01
CA PHE A 517 8.11 -19.20 15.31
C PHE A 517 7.20 -19.50 14.09
N LEU A 518 7.63 -19.15 12.88
CA LEU A 518 6.90 -19.43 11.63
C LEU A 518 6.65 -20.92 11.38
N LYS A 519 7.47 -21.82 11.95
CA LYS A 519 7.33 -23.28 11.78
C LYS A 519 6.15 -23.84 12.58
N GLN A 520 5.65 -23.09 13.56
CA GLN A 520 4.54 -23.50 14.41
C GLN A 520 3.23 -23.50 13.62
N ARG A 521 2.25 -24.30 14.05
CA ARG A 521 0.90 -24.24 13.47
C ARG A 521 0.03 -23.32 14.31
N VAL A 522 -0.35 -22.18 13.76
CA VAL A 522 -1.26 -21.22 14.40
C VAL A 522 -2.62 -21.17 13.70
N ARG A 523 -3.67 -20.96 14.48
CA ARG A 523 -5.02 -20.69 13.97
C ARG A 523 -5.68 -19.62 14.84
N PRO A 524 -6.20 -18.53 14.25
CA PRO A 524 -6.07 -18.16 12.83
C PRO A 524 -4.65 -17.68 12.48
N GLY A 525 -4.23 -17.88 11.23
CA GLY A 525 -3.02 -17.26 10.67
C GLY A 525 -3.35 -16.02 9.80
N PRO A 526 -2.36 -15.33 9.22
CA PRO A 526 -0.95 -15.70 9.17
C PRO A 526 -0.18 -15.37 10.47
N HIS A 527 1.03 -15.91 10.60
CA HIS A 527 1.97 -15.41 11.60
C HIS A 527 2.40 -13.98 11.26
N LEU A 528 2.62 -13.17 12.29
CA LEU A 528 3.04 -11.78 12.16
C LEU A 528 4.20 -11.53 13.12
N PHE A 529 5.19 -10.74 12.71
CA PHE A 529 6.09 -10.06 13.64
C PHE A 529 5.72 -8.59 13.69
N ILE A 530 5.71 -7.97 14.88
CA ILE A 530 5.43 -6.54 15.02
C ILE A 530 6.71 -5.83 15.47
N GLU A 531 7.20 -4.91 14.63
CA GLU A 531 8.47 -4.20 14.82
C GLU A 531 8.25 -2.70 14.62
N SER A 532 8.76 -1.88 15.54
CA SER A 532 8.56 -0.42 15.52
C SER A 532 9.51 0.26 14.53
N ASP A 533 10.74 -0.22 14.39
CA ASP A 533 11.73 0.39 13.51
C ASP A 533 11.59 -0.09 12.06
N VAL A 534 11.55 0.86 11.12
CA VAL A 534 11.28 0.58 9.71
C VAL A 534 12.40 -0.25 9.06
N GLN A 535 13.66 -0.03 9.47
CA GLN A 535 14.81 -0.73 8.90
C GLN A 535 14.89 -2.15 9.44
N GLN A 536 14.71 -2.33 10.75
CA GLN A 536 14.60 -3.65 11.38
C GLN A 536 13.40 -4.41 10.82
N ALA A 537 12.23 -3.79 10.69
CA ALA A 537 11.04 -4.47 10.17
C ALA A 537 11.28 -5.07 8.78
N ARG A 538 11.85 -4.27 7.88
CA ARG A 538 12.25 -4.73 6.54
C ARG A 538 13.27 -5.86 6.63
N ARG A 539 14.31 -5.69 7.43
CA ARG A 539 15.41 -6.66 7.53
C ARG A 539 14.94 -7.99 8.13
N ILE A 540 14.04 -7.95 9.11
CA ILE A 540 13.41 -9.12 9.72
C ILE A 540 12.55 -9.85 8.68
N ALA A 541 11.75 -9.12 7.89
CA ALA A 541 10.93 -9.70 6.82
C ALA A 541 11.80 -10.41 5.77
N GLU A 542 12.86 -9.73 5.31
CA GLU A 542 13.81 -10.27 4.33
C GLU A 542 14.51 -11.55 4.81
N LEU A 543 14.93 -11.59 6.09
CA LEU A 543 15.69 -12.69 6.65
C LEU A 543 14.81 -13.87 7.08
N SER A 544 13.64 -13.61 7.65
CA SER A 544 12.74 -14.66 8.15
C SER A 544 11.83 -15.23 7.06
N GLY A 545 11.55 -14.46 6.00
CA GLY A 545 10.53 -14.76 5.00
C GLY A 545 9.09 -14.62 5.50
N GLY A 546 8.88 -14.12 6.72
CA GLY A 546 7.57 -13.86 7.32
C GLY A 546 7.08 -12.42 7.13
N VAL A 547 5.80 -12.18 7.42
CA VAL A 547 5.19 -10.84 7.32
C VAL A 547 5.51 -10.03 8.57
N VAL A 548 6.10 -8.85 8.38
CA VAL A 548 6.42 -7.94 9.49
C VAL A 548 5.55 -6.69 9.43
N VAL A 549 4.74 -6.47 10.46
CA VAL A 549 3.90 -5.29 10.63
C VAL A 549 4.73 -4.20 11.31
N CYS A 550 4.77 -3.01 10.70
CA CYS A 550 5.42 -1.85 11.29
C CYS A 550 4.41 -0.71 11.50
N PRO A 551 3.89 -0.55 12.73
CA PRO A 551 2.94 0.52 13.04
C PRO A 551 3.49 1.91 12.71
N ALA A 552 4.76 2.18 13.01
CA ALA A 552 5.40 3.46 12.70
C ALA A 552 5.47 3.76 11.19
N ALA A 553 5.65 2.73 10.36
CA ALA A 553 5.62 2.88 8.90
C ALA A 553 4.19 2.85 8.31
N GLY A 554 3.19 2.49 9.11
CA GLY A 554 1.81 2.33 8.65
C GLY A 554 1.62 1.21 7.62
N ARG A 555 2.47 0.17 7.62
CA ARG A 555 2.46 -0.89 6.59
C ARG A 555 3.13 -2.19 7.04
N CYS A 556 3.00 -3.22 6.20
CA CYS A 556 3.74 -4.47 6.35
C CYS A 556 4.94 -4.55 5.39
N PHE A 557 5.89 -5.41 5.74
CA PHE A 557 7.09 -5.74 4.98
C PHE A 557 7.13 -7.23 4.64
#